data_AF-A0A923TMN4-F1
#
_entry.id   AF-A0A923TMN4-F1
#
_cell.length_a   1.000
_cell.length_b   1.000
_cell.length_c   1.000
_cell.angle_alpha   90.00
_cell.angle_beta   90.00
_cell.angle_gamma   90.00
#
_symmetry.space_group_name_H-M   'P 1'
#
loop_
_entity.id
_entity.type
_entity.pdbx_description
1 polymer ?
#
loop_
_entity_poly.entity_id
_entity_poly.type
_entity_poly.pdbx_seq_one_letter_code
_entity_poly.pdbx_strand_id
1 'polypeptide(L)'
;MKYTGAYAIVLALHLITVVAVIGPLLAAPPLAARAARTGQLDALRDHARTTRLYALASIVVVVLGSAMVGLGDTGGQWAFSQAWIGASYA
;
A
#
# COMPACT_ATOMS: atom_id res chain seq x y z
N MET A 1 -5.45 -11.60 -22.91
CA MET A 1 -5.00 -10.89 -21.69
C MET A 1 -3.95 -11.76 -21.01
N LYS A 2 -2.80 -11.22 -20.62
CA LYS A 2 -1.67 -12.00 -20.08
C LYS A 2 -1.97 -12.66 -18.72
N TYR A 3 -2.98 -12.15 -18.01
CA TYR A 3 -3.41 -12.59 -16.69
C TYR A 3 -4.86 -13.06 -16.75
N THR A 4 -5.19 -14.20 -16.15
CA THR A 4 -6.54 -14.78 -16.16
C THR A 4 -6.96 -15.31 -14.79
N GLY A 5 -8.26 -15.56 -14.61
CA GLY A 5 -8.81 -16.16 -13.39
C GLY A 5 -8.63 -15.30 -12.13
N ALA A 6 -8.34 -15.95 -11.00
CA ALA A 6 -8.21 -15.30 -9.69
C ALA A 6 -7.11 -14.23 -9.66
N TYR A 7 -5.99 -14.44 -10.37
CA TYR A 7 -4.89 -13.48 -10.40
C TYR A 7 -5.31 -12.15 -11.01
N ALA A 8 -6.06 -12.15 -12.11
CA ALA A 8 -6.51 -10.93 -12.76
C ALA A 8 -7.42 -10.09 -11.84
N ILE A 9 -8.27 -10.76 -11.04
CA ILE A 9 -9.14 -10.09 -10.07
C ILE A 9 -8.31 -9.47 -8.94
N VAL A 10 -7.40 -10.24 -8.34
CA VAL A 10 -6.54 -9.74 -7.26
C VAL A 10 -5.64 -8.61 -7.75
N LEU A 11 -5.09 -8.70 -8.96
CA LEU A 11 -4.31 -7.63 -9.59
C LEU A 11 -5.15 -6.35 -9.74
N ALA A 12 -6.38 -6.45 -10.23
CA ALA A 12 -7.25 -5.29 -10.38
C ALA A 12 -7.54 -4.64 -9.02
N LEU A 13 -7.90 -5.44 -8.02
CA LEU A 13 -8.13 -4.95 -6.64
C LEU A 13 -6.87 -4.31 -6.05
N HIS A 14 -5.70 -4.92 -6.25
CA HIS A 14 -4.43 -4.41 -5.78
C HIS A 14 -4.15 -3.03 -6.39
N LEU A 15 -4.26 -2.88 -7.71
CA LEU A 15 -4.01 -1.61 -8.39
C LEU A 15 -4.99 -0.51 -7.96
N ILE A 16 -6.28 -0.82 -7.85
CA ILE A 16 -7.29 0.13 -7.36
C ILE A 16 -6.94 0.59 -5.94
N THR A 17 -6.59 -0.35 -5.07
CA THR A 17 -6.24 -0.06 -3.68
C THR A 17 -4.95 0.76 -3.58
N VAL A 18 -3.92 0.45 -4.40
CA VAL A 18 -2.67 1.22 -4.48
C VAL A 18 -2.97 2.68 -4.83
N VAL A 19 -3.73 2.93 -5.89
CA VAL A 19 -4.04 4.29 -6.33
C VAL A 19 -4.85 5.04 -5.27
N ALA A 20 -5.84 4.39 -4.66
CA ALA A 20 -6.70 4.99 -3.66
C ALA A 20 -5.97 5.29 -2.33
N VAL A 21 -5.00 4.45 -1.94
CA VAL A 21 -4.37 4.51 -0.61
C VAL A 21 -3.03 5.24 -0.61
N ILE A 22 -2.16 4.96 -1.57
CA ILE A 22 -0.78 5.45 -1.55
C ILE A 22 -0.71 6.95 -1.86
N GLY A 23 -1.58 7.46 -2.74
CA GLY A 23 -1.62 8.89 -3.08
C GLY A 23 -1.84 9.80 -1.86
N PRO A 24 -2.94 9.62 -1.11
CA PRO A 24 -3.18 10.38 0.12
C PRO A 24 -2.10 10.18 1.18
N LEU A 25 -1.57 8.96 1.30
CA LEU A 25 -0.50 8.64 2.25
C LEU A 25 0.82 9.35 1.93
N LEU A 26 1.13 9.59 0.65
CA LEU A 26 2.34 10.31 0.26
C LEU A 26 2.23 11.82 0.57
N ALA A 27 1.04 12.38 0.43
CA ALA A 27 0.80 13.82 0.60
C ALA A 27 0.59 14.24 2.06
N ALA A 28 -0.09 13.43 2.87
CA ALA A 28 -0.50 13.84 4.22
C ALA A 28 0.68 14.08 5.20
N PRO A 29 1.74 13.27 5.26
CA PRO A 29 2.86 13.49 6.17
C PRO A 29 3.61 14.82 5.96
N PRO A 30 4.04 15.20 4.74
CA PRO A 30 4.72 16.49 4.54
C PRO A 30 3.78 17.68 4.79
N LEU A 31 2.47 17.54 4.54
CA LEU A 31 1.49 18.57 4.88
C LEU A 31 1.30 18.72 6.40
N ALA A 32 1.28 17.61 7.14
CA ALA A 32 1.26 17.63 8.61
C ALA A 32 2.52 18.34 9.16
N ALA A 33 3.70 17.98 8.65
CA ALA A 33 4.96 18.62 9.05
C ALA A 33 4.98 20.12 8.74
N ARG A 34 4.43 20.53 7.58
CA ARG A 34 4.26 21.95 7.25
C ARG A 34 3.30 22.65 8.22
N ALA A 35 2.13 22.06 8.49
CA ALA A 35 1.12 22.62 9.38
C ALA A 35 1.66 22.83 10.80
N ALA A 36 2.45 21.87 11.32
CA ALA A 36 3.14 22.00 12.60
C ALA A 36 4.09 23.19 12.64
N ARG A 37 4.91 23.40 11.59
CA ARG A 37 5.84 24.53 11.50
C ARG A 37 5.13 25.89 11.41
N THR A 38 3.94 25.93 10.83
CA THR A 38 3.14 27.16 10.69
C THR A 38 2.17 27.38 11.85
N GLY A 39 2.17 26.54 12.88
CA GLY A 39 1.26 26.67 14.03
C GLY A 39 -0.22 26.41 13.71
N GLN A 40 -0.54 25.74 12.60
CA GLN A 40 -1.91 25.45 12.18
C GLN A 40 -2.39 24.14 12.79
N LEU A 41 -2.92 24.19 14.01
CA LEU A 41 -3.26 23.00 14.80
C LEU A 41 -4.37 22.13 14.19
N ASP A 42 -5.38 22.75 13.57
CA ASP A 42 -6.50 21.99 12.97
C ASP A 42 -6.04 21.24 11.71
N ALA A 43 -5.32 21.92 10.81
CA ALA A 43 -4.72 21.29 9.64
C ALA A 43 -3.73 20.17 10.02
N LEU A 44 -2.94 20.37 11.09
CA LEU A 44 -2.06 19.33 11.62
C LEU A 44 -2.84 18.09 12.05
N ARG A 45 -3.92 18.25 12.81
CA ARG A 45 -4.76 17.13 13.27
C ARG A 45 -5.37 16.38 12.09
N ASP A 46 -5.88 17.09 11.09
CA ASP A 46 -6.50 16.47 9.91
C ASP A 46 -5.49 15.68 9.06
N HIS A 47 -4.31 16.25 8.80
CA HIS A 47 -3.26 15.56 8.06
C HIS A 47 -2.65 14.40 8.85
N ALA A 48 -2.51 14.52 10.17
CA ALA A 48 -2.06 13.42 11.03
C ALA A 48 -3.08 12.28 11.06
N ARG A 49 -4.39 12.59 11.14
CA ARG A 49 -5.46 11.59 11.07
C ARG A 49 -5.47 10.89 9.72
N THR A 50 -5.35 11.64 8.63
CA THR A 50 -5.24 11.09 7.27
C THR A 50 -4.04 10.16 7.16
N THR A 51 -2.87 10.58 7.61
CA THR A 51 -1.66 9.74 7.62
C THR A 51 -1.90 8.43 8.36
N ARG A 52 -2.48 8.48 9.57
CA ARG A 52 -2.77 7.28 10.36
C ARG A 52 -3.76 6.35 9.67
N LEU A 53 -4.86 6.89 9.13
CA LEU A 53 -5.89 6.10 8.46
C LEU A 53 -5.34 5.40 7.22
N TYR A 54 -4.61 6.13 6.38
CA TYR A 54 -4.07 5.60 5.14
C TYR A 54 -2.84 4.70 5.35
N ALA A 55 -2.08 4.92 6.43
CA ALA A 55 -1.02 3.98 6.84
C ALA A 55 -1.61 2.63 7.31
N LEU A 56 -2.76 2.64 7.98
CA LEU A 56 -3.46 1.40 8.30
C LEU A 56 -4.07 0.75 7.05
N ALA A 57 -4.66 1.56 6.16
CA ALA A 57 -5.23 1.06 4.91
C ALA A 57 -4.18 0.44 3.97
N SER A 58 -2.91 0.87 4.04
CA SER A 58 -1.83 0.31 3.22
C SER A 58 -1.53 -1.15 3.54
N ILE A 59 -1.95 -1.66 4.70
CA ILE A 59 -1.90 -3.09 5.01
C ILE A 59 -2.67 -3.90 3.96
N VAL A 60 -3.81 -3.39 3.48
CA VAL A 60 -4.61 -4.06 2.43
C VAL A 60 -3.82 -4.15 1.12
N VAL A 61 -3.05 -3.11 0.78
CA VAL A 61 -2.15 -3.11 -0.39
C VAL A 61 -1.12 -4.22 -0.27
N VAL A 62 -0.48 -4.33 0.90
CA VAL A 62 0.52 -5.38 1.17
C VAL A 62 -0.13 -6.76 1.03
N VAL A 63 -1.26 -7.01 1.69
CA VAL A 63 -1.96 -8.30 1.65
C VAL A 63 -2.34 -8.71 0.23
N LEU A 64 -2.87 -7.79 -0.58
CA LEU A 64 -3.21 -8.07 -1.98
C LEU A 64 -1.96 -8.38 -2.82
N GLY A 65 -0.86 -7.65 -2.60
CA GLY A 65 0.42 -7.93 -3.27
C GLY A 65 0.98 -9.30 -2.87
N SER A 66 0.93 -9.65 -1.58
CA SER A 66 1.32 -10.96 -1.07
C SER A 66 0.47 -12.07 -1.70
N ALA A 67 -0.84 -11.87 -1.82
CA ALA A 67 -1.74 -12.83 -2.46
C ALA A 67 -1.37 -13.06 -3.92
N MET A 68 -0.98 -12.02 -4.67
CA MET A 68 -0.49 -12.18 -6.04
C MET A 68 0.79 -13.02 -6.12
N VAL A 69 1.74 -12.84 -5.20
CA VAL A 69 2.95 -13.66 -5.13
C VAL A 69 2.60 -15.13 -4.85
N GLY A 70 1.61 -15.38 -4.00
CA GLY A 70 1.13 -16.73 -3.68
C GLY A 70 0.39 -17.43 -4.84
N LEU A 71 -0.29 -16.65 -5.69
CA LEU A 71 -0.99 -17.18 -6.88
C LEU A 71 -0.03 -17.59 -8.01
N GLY A 72 1.24 -17.17 -7.97
CA GLY A 72 2.31 -17.72 -8.81
C GLY A 72 2.34 -17.29 -10.28
N ASP A 73 1.38 -16.48 -10.76
CA ASP A 73 1.34 -15.97 -12.14
C ASP A 73 2.28 -14.75 -12.37
N THR A 74 3.34 -14.66 -11.55
CA THR A 74 4.34 -13.58 -11.55
C THR A 74 5.47 -13.82 -12.57
N GLY A 75 5.36 -14.84 -13.43
CA GLY A 75 6.37 -15.20 -14.41
C GLY A 75 7.67 -15.73 -13.79
N GLY A 76 7.60 -16.33 -12.59
CA GLY A 76 8.75 -16.88 -11.87
C GLY A 76 9.69 -15.84 -11.27
N GLN A 77 9.37 -14.54 -11.38
CA GLN A 77 10.24 -13.47 -10.88
C GLN A 77 10.18 -13.32 -9.36
N TRP A 78 9.03 -13.61 -8.76
CA TRP A 78 8.74 -13.36 -7.35
C TRP A 78 8.13 -14.61 -6.72
N ALA A 79 8.73 -15.10 -5.63
CA ALA A 79 8.25 -16.27 -4.89
C ALA A 79 8.60 -16.16 -3.40
N PHE A 80 7.73 -16.63 -2.51
CA PHE A 80 7.97 -16.61 -1.05
C PHE A 80 9.20 -17.42 -0.60
N SER A 81 9.70 -18.33 -1.43
CA SER A 81 10.95 -19.06 -1.19
C SER A 81 12.20 -18.18 -1.29
N GLN A 82 12.11 -17.00 -1.92
CA GLN A 82 13.22 -16.07 -1.98
C GLN A 82 13.48 -15.49 -0.59
N ALA A 83 14.73 -15.56 -0.13
CA ALA A 83 15.11 -15.23 1.25
C ALA A 83 14.67 -13.82 1.69
N TRP A 84 14.76 -12.83 0.80
CA TRP A 84 14.38 -11.44 1.12
C TRP A 84 12.85 -11.24 1.21
N ILE A 85 12.06 -12.00 0.42
CA ILE A 85 10.60 -12.00 0.55
C ILE A 85 10.22 -12.67 1.86
N GLY A 86 10.74 -13.87 2.12
CA GLY A 86 10.48 -14.61 3.36
C GLY A 86 10.86 -13.82 4.61
N ALA A 87 12.01 -13.14 4.61
CA ALA A 87 12.46 -12.28 5.69
C ALA A 87 11.52 -11.08 5.97
N SER A 88 10.74 -10.65 4.98
CA SER A 88 9.75 -9.58 5.16
C SER A 88 8.51 -10.02 5.94
N TYR A 89 8.32 -11.33 6.16
CA TYR A 89 7.19 -11.91 6.91
C TYR A 89 7.61 -12.67 8.17
N ALA A 90 8.92 -12.73 8.45
CA ALA A 90 9.50 -13.35 9.65
C ALA A 90 9.55 -12.35 10.81
#